data_AF-A0A935SZD4-F1
#
_entry.id   AF-A0A935SZD4-F1
#
_cell.length_a   1.000
_cell.length_b   1.000
_cell.length_c   1.000
_cell.angle_alpha   90.00
_cell.angle_beta   90.00
_cell.angle_gamma   90.00
#
_symmetry.space_group_name_H-M   'P 1'
#
loop_
_entity.id
_entity.type
_entity.pdbx_description
1 polymer ?
#
loop_
_entity_poly.entity_id
_entity_poly.type
_entity_poly.pdbx_seq_one_letter_code
_entity_poly.pdbx_strand_id
1 'polypeptide(L)'
;MGEDAIEAGNRGVNTVIGTYGGWLNCSQCGNCIEVCPTGTLLDGVYRHETRPWELEQTVTTDVYGSDGMQLSIGSRAGKVHRVVARDRYVNGLNGEFLDVKARFAHEFVNHDDRIKNADDPLFERRKANSGDLGRGDQICG
;
A
#
# COMPACT_ATOMS: atom_id res chain seq x y z
N MET A 1 -5.90 -15.03 -1.27
CA MET A 1 -5.84 -15.80 0.00
C MET A 1 -5.48 -17.23 -0.32
N GLY A 2 -4.80 -17.94 0.59
CA GLY A 2 -4.48 -19.36 0.42
C GLY A 2 -3.18 -19.66 -0.32
N GLU A 3 -2.15 -18.82 -0.14
CA GLU A 3 -0.83 -18.98 -0.78
C GLU A 3 0.16 -19.75 0.12
N ASP A 4 -0.30 -20.29 1.26
CA ASP A 4 0.50 -21.01 2.27
C ASP A 4 1.87 -20.36 2.57
N ALA A 5 1.89 -19.02 2.55
CA ALA A 5 3.14 -18.25 2.58
C ALA A 5 3.78 -18.19 3.97
N ILE A 6 3.01 -18.41 5.04
CA ILE A 6 3.48 -18.39 6.42
C ILE A 6 3.06 -19.71 7.08
N GLU A 7 4.01 -20.37 7.73
CA GLU A 7 3.83 -21.65 8.39
C GLU A 7 4.40 -21.65 9.80
N ALA A 8 3.94 -22.61 10.61
CA ALA A 8 4.50 -22.91 11.91
C ALA A 8 5.56 -24.02 11.78
N GLY A 9 6.83 -23.64 11.86
CA GLY A 9 7.95 -24.57 11.96
C GLY A 9 8.25 -24.97 13.40
N ASN A 10 9.00 -26.06 13.59
CA ASN A 10 9.34 -26.65 14.89
C ASN A 10 8.10 -27.08 15.71
N ARG A 11 8.31 -27.40 17.00
CA ARG A 11 7.27 -27.89 17.91
C ARG A 11 7.49 -27.39 19.34
N GLY A 12 6.41 -27.33 20.11
CA GLY A 12 6.45 -26.92 21.52
C GLY A 12 6.86 -25.46 21.68
N VAL A 13 7.66 -25.16 22.71
CA VAL A 13 8.14 -23.80 23.00
C VAL A 13 9.08 -23.25 21.92
N ASN A 14 9.62 -24.11 21.07
CA ASN A 14 10.54 -23.74 20.00
C ASN A 14 9.83 -23.47 18.67
N THR A 15 8.49 -23.44 18.66
CA THR A 15 7.69 -23.18 17.46
C THR A 15 8.01 -21.77 16.92
N VAL A 16 8.32 -21.69 15.62
CA VAL A 16 8.61 -20.42 14.96
C VAL A 16 7.63 -20.23 13.80
N ILE A 17 7.00 -19.06 13.75
CA ILE A 17 6.17 -18.66 12.62
C ILE A 17 7.08 -17.99 11.59
N GLY A 18 7.12 -18.54 10.37
CA GLY A 18 8.02 -18.07 9.32
C GLY A 18 7.65 -18.59 7.95
N THR A 19 8.56 -18.42 7.00
CA THR A 19 8.43 -18.84 5.60
C THR A 19 9.37 -20.02 5.33
N TYR A 20 8.92 -21.02 4.57
CA TYR A 20 9.79 -22.13 4.16
C TYR A 20 10.67 -21.67 2.98
N GLY A 21 11.99 -21.69 3.14
CA GLY A 21 12.92 -21.50 2.01
C GLY A 21 13.24 -20.05 1.60
N GLY A 22 12.97 -19.05 2.45
CA GLY A 22 13.49 -17.69 2.27
C GLY A 22 12.42 -16.60 2.22
N TRP A 23 12.31 -15.90 1.10
CA TRP A 23 11.46 -14.70 0.99
C TRP A 23 9.97 -15.01 1.04
N LEU A 24 9.18 -14.07 1.59
CA LEU A 24 7.73 -14.17 1.64
C LEU A 24 7.14 -14.09 0.23
N ASN A 25 6.61 -15.20 -0.27
CA ASN A 25 5.99 -15.29 -1.60
C ASN A 25 4.46 -15.31 -1.47
N CYS A 26 3.84 -14.13 -1.51
CA CYS A 26 2.38 -14.01 -1.58
C CYS A 26 1.95 -12.81 -2.43
N SER A 27 0.79 -12.95 -3.07
CA SER A 27 0.16 -11.91 -3.88
C SER A 27 -0.43 -10.76 -3.04
N GLN A 28 -0.81 -11.03 -1.78
CA GLN A 28 -1.42 -10.05 -0.87
C GLN A 28 -0.85 -10.12 0.55
N CYS A 29 0.49 -10.14 0.66
CA CYS A 29 1.21 -10.25 1.93
C CYS A 29 0.88 -9.16 2.95
N GLY A 30 0.46 -7.98 2.49
CA GLY A 30 0.09 -6.87 3.35
C GLY A 30 -1.05 -7.18 4.33
N ASN A 31 -1.93 -8.12 3.98
CA ASN A 31 -3.03 -8.52 4.85
C ASN A 31 -2.57 -9.38 6.04
N CYS A 32 -1.39 -10.02 5.95
CA CYS A 32 -0.79 -10.71 7.09
C CYS A 32 -0.39 -9.73 8.21
N ILE A 33 -0.10 -8.47 7.87
CA ILE A 33 0.22 -7.42 8.84
C ILE A 33 -1.02 -7.03 9.64
N GLU A 34 -2.18 -6.85 8.99
CA GLU A 34 -3.44 -6.46 9.65
C GLU A 34 -3.94 -7.51 10.64
N VAL A 35 -3.85 -8.79 10.27
CA VAL A 35 -4.34 -9.88 11.11
C VAL A 35 -3.40 -10.17 12.29
N CYS A 36 -2.17 -9.65 12.29
CA CYS A 36 -1.18 -9.93 13.32
C CYS A 36 -1.50 -9.17 14.62
N PRO A 37 -1.88 -9.87 15.71
CA PRO A 37 -2.34 -9.20 16.93
C PRO A 37 -1.20 -8.63 17.78
N THR A 38 0.03 -9.14 17.59
CA THR A 38 1.19 -8.84 18.44
C THR A 38 2.15 -7.81 17.83
N GLY A 39 1.92 -7.37 16.59
CA GLY A 39 2.86 -6.50 15.88
C GLY A 39 4.19 -7.19 15.53
N THR A 40 4.20 -8.53 15.42
CA THR A 40 5.36 -9.29 14.93
C THR A 40 5.60 -9.00 13.44
N LEU A 41 4.51 -8.92 12.67
CA LEU A 41 4.52 -8.50 11.28
C LEU A 41 4.12 -7.02 11.26
N LEU A 42 4.98 -6.20 10.68
CA LEU A 42 4.79 -4.75 10.58
C LEU A 42 4.98 -4.32 9.14
N ASP A 43 4.28 -3.24 8.78
CA ASP A 43 4.54 -2.53 7.54
C ASP A 43 5.94 -1.91 7.60
N GLY A 44 6.82 -2.35 6.69
CA GLY A 44 8.20 -1.89 6.62
C GLY A 44 8.33 -0.41 6.27
N VAL A 45 7.38 0.14 5.50
CA VAL A 45 7.36 1.55 5.10
C VAL A 45 6.94 2.44 6.27
N TYR A 46 5.91 2.01 7.01
CA TYR A 46 5.39 2.76 8.16
C TYR A 46 6.20 2.56 9.46
N ARG A 47 7.09 1.57 9.48
CA ARG A 47 7.80 1.16 10.69
C ARG A 47 8.61 2.32 11.27
N HIS A 48 8.25 2.73 12.49
CA HIS A 48 8.88 3.81 13.25
C HIS A 48 8.61 5.24 12.74
N GLU A 49 7.70 5.45 11.79
CA GLU A 49 7.32 6.79 11.32
C GLU A 49 6.50 7.55 12.37
N THR A 50 5.37 6.98 12.81
CA THR A 50 4.46 7.62 13.77
C THR A 50 3.73 6.60 14.64
N ARG A 51 3.00 7.07 15.65
CA ARG A 51 2.13 6.22 16.47
C ARG A 51 0.70 6.21 15.93
N PRO A 52 -0.01 5.06 15.94
CA PRO A 52 -1.35 4.96 15.37
C PRO A 52 -2.36 5.99 15.92
N TRP A 53 -2.28 6.33 17.21
CA TRP A 53 -3.16 7.32 17.86
C TRP A 53 -2.82 8.78 17.53
N GLU A 54 -1.67 9.04 16.92
CA GLU A 54 -1.26 10.38 16.47
C GLU A 54 -1.71 10.68 15.04
N LEU A 55 -2.32 9.70 14.36
CA LEU A 55 -2.75 9.80 12.98
C LEU A 55 -4.22 10.19 12.88
N GLU A 56 -4.50 11.22 12.11
CA GLU A 56 -5.84 11.53 11.64
C GLU A 56 -6.25 10.51 10.58
N GLN A 57 -7.42 9.88 10.78
CA GLN A 57 -7.94 8.84 9.91
C GLN A 57 -8.95 9.44 8.93
N THR A 58 -8.61 9.45 7.65
CA THR A 58 -9.50 9.89 6.58
C THR A 58 -9.96 8.70 5.77
N VAL A 59 -11.26 8.46 5.73
CA VAL A 59 -11.83 7.34 4.99
C VAL A 59 -12.09 7.74 3.54
N THR A 60 -11.62 6.91 2.61
CA THR A 60 -11.82 7.11 1.17
C THR A 60 -11.91 5.77 0.42
N THR A 61 -12.04 5.85 -0.89
CA THR A 61 -12.06 4.71 -1.81
C THR A 61 -10.71 4.59 -2.51
N ASP A 62 -10.28 3.36 -2.77
CA ASP A 62 -9.09 3.05 -3.52
C ASP A 62 -9.19 3.49 -4.99
N VAL A 63 -8.06 3.91 -5.54
CA VAL A 63 -7.90 4.35 -6.93
C VAL A 63 -6.98 3.44 -7.74
N TYR A 64 -6.39 2.40 -7.12
CA TYR A 64 -5.52 1.44 -7.81
C TYR A 64 -6.31 0.28 -8.41
N GLY A 65 -7.35 -0.18 -7.71
CA GLY A 65 -8.30 -1.19 -8.17
C GLY A 65 -9.55 -0.59 -8.82
N SER A 66 -10.17 -1.35 -9.73
CA SER A 66 -11.48 -1.03 -10.32
C SER A 66 -12.67 -1.53 -9.49
N ASP A 67 -12.39 -2.18 -8.37
CA ASP A 67 -13.37 -2.79 -7.46
C ASP A 67 -13.86 -1.83 -6.37
N GLY A 68 -13.22 -0.66 -6.23
CA GLY A 68 -13.65 0.38 -5.31
C GLY A 68 -13.52 -0.03 -3.84
N MET A 69 -12.40 -0.66 -3.48
CA MET A 69 -12.10 -1.01 -2.09
C MET A 69 -12.17 0.23 -1.18
N GLN A 70 -12.71 0.08 0.03
CA GLN A 70 -12.70 1.14 1.03
C GLN A 70 -11.45 1.05 1.90
N LEU A 71 -10.78 2.19 2.08
CA LEU A 71 -9.55 2.30 2.86
C LEU A 71 -9.59 3.50 3.82
N SER A 72 -8.76 3.45 4.86
CA SER A 72 -8.52 4.54 5.80
C SER A 72 -7.08 5.02 5.66
N ILE A 73 -6.91 6.29 5.34
CA ILE A 73 -5.62 6.95 5.22
C ILE A 73 -5.27 7.56 6.57
N GLY A 74 -4.17 7.10 7.16
CA GLY A 74 -3.57 7.71 8.33
C GLY A 74 -2.63 8.83 7.92
N SER A 75 -2.97 10.07 8.28
CA SER A 75 -2.17 11.25 7.96
C SER A 75 -1.78 12.03 9.21
N ARG A 76 -0.65 12.73 9.14
CA ARG A 76 -0.18 13.61 10.21
C ARG A 76 0.73 14.69 9.62
N ALA A 77 0.53 15.92 10.08
CA ALA A 77 1.31 17.09 9.65
C ALA A 77 1.35 17.24 8.10
N GLY A 78 0.21 16.98 7.45
CA GLY A 78 0.07 17.09 5.99
C GLY A 78 0.76 15.99 5.18
N LYS A 79 1.30 14.94 5.82
CA LYS A 79 1.89 13.77 5.14
C LYS A 79 1.06 12.53 5.39
N VAL A 80 0.99 11.66 4.38
CA VAL A 80 0.37 10.33 4.49
C VAL A 80 1.39 9.35 5.07
N HIS A 81 1.04 8.64 6.15
CA HIS A 81 1.98 7.73 6.80
C HIS A 81 1.64 6.26 6.59
N ARG A 82 0.36 5.94 6.52
CA ARG A 82 -0.09 4.55 6.32
C ARG A 82 -1.47 4.50 5.70
N VAL A 83 -1.77 3.37 5.07
CA VAL A 83 -3.11 3.02 4.61
C VAL A 83 -3.50 1.68 5.21
N VAL A 84 -4.70 1.62 5.78
CA VAL A 84 -5.27 0.40 6.39
C VAL A 84 -6.65 0.14 5.80
N ALA A 85 -7.09 -1.12 5.86
CA ALA A 85 -8.45 -1.47 5.45
C ALA A 85 -9.46 -0.72 6.34
N ARG A 86 -10.60 -0.32 5.77
CA ARG A 86 -11.68 0.26 6.57
C ARG A 86 -12.23 -0.81 7.53
N ASP A 87 -12.65 -0.36 8.71
CA ASP A 87 -13.15 -1.21 9.79
C ASP A 87 -14.26 -2.19 9.34
N ARG A 88 -14.15 -3.43 9.84
CA ARG A 88 -14.99 -4.61 9.68
C ARG A 88 -16.50 -4.38 9.85
N TYR A 89 -16.91 -3.27 10.47
CA TYR A 89 -18.31 -2.97 10.79
C TYR A 89 -18.99 -2.00 9.81
N VAL A 90 -18.26 -1.48 8.82
CA VAL A 90 -18.84 -0.60 7.78
C VAL A 90 -18.66 -1.27 6.44
N ASN A 91 -19.78 -1.61 5.79
CA ASN A 91 -19.93 -2.38 4.54
C ASN A 91 -19.11 -1.85 3.33
N GLY A 92 -17.77 -1.90 3.39
CA GLY A 92 -16.91 -1.80 2.22
C GLY A 92 -17.01 -3.09 1.41
N LEU A 93 -16.94 -2.97 0.08
CA LEU A 93 -16.97 -4.13 -0.83
C LEU A 93 -15.84 -5.13 -0.56
N ASN A 94 -14.75 -4.66 0.04
CA ASN A 94 -13.52 -5.39 0.33
C ASN A 94 -13.47 -6.03 1.72
N GLY A 95 -14.50 -5.88 2.56
CA GLY A 95 -14.49 -6.33 3.94
C GLY A 95 -13.33 -5.71 4.72
N GLU A 96 -12.39 -6.54 5.16
CA GLU A 96 -11.22 -6.16 5.98
C GLU A 96 -9.88 -6.27 5.23
N PHE A 97 -9.91 -6.47 3.90
CA PHE A 97 -8.71 -6.72 3.10
C PHE A 97 -8.42 -5.58 2.12
N LEU A 98 -7.15 -5.38 1.82
CA LEU A 98 -6.69 -4.49 0.75
C LEU A 98 -5.76 -5.24 -0.20
N ASP A 99 -5.66 -4.76 -1.43
CA ASP A 99 -4.58 -5.18 -2.30
C ASP A 99 -3.24 -4.56 -1.90
N VAL A 100 -2.16 -5.04 -2.51
CA VAL A 100 -0.79 -4.58 -2.23
C VAL A 100 -0.59 -3.12 -2.63
N LYS A 101 -1.24 -2.65 -3.70
CA LYS A 101 -1.08 -1.27 -4.20
C LYS A 101 -1.79 -0.28 -3.28
N ALA A 102 -3.05 -0.52 -2.96
CA ALA A 102 -3.84 0.24 -2.02
C ALA A 102 -3.12 0.41 -0.67
N ARG A 103 -2.45 -0.64 -0.19
CA ARG A 103 -1.71 -0.58 1.07
C ARG A 103 -0.38 0.16 0.98
N PHE A 104 0.50 -0.23 0.06
CA PHE A 104 1.91 0.19 0.10
C PHE A 104 2.26 1.30 -0.90
N ALA A 105 1.45 1.54 -1.92
CA ALA A 105 1.81 2.50 -2.95
C ALA A 105 1.71 3.96 -2.50
N HIS A 106 1.25 4.24 -1.27
CA HIS A 106 0.98 5.59 -0.75
C HIS A 106 2.21 6.50 -0.63
N GLU A 107 3.43 5.97 -0.64
CA GLU A 107 4.67 6.77 -0.57
C GLU A 107 4.78 7.81 -1.71
N PHE A 108 4.21 7.50 -2.88
CA PHE A 108 4.20 8.42 -4.02
C PHE A 108 3.55 9.78 -3.71
N VAL A 109 2.62 9.83 -2.74
CA VAL A 109 1.94 11.06 -2.34
C VAL A 109 2.93 12.05 -1.72
N ASN A 110 3.90 11.54 -0.98
CA ASN A 110 4.89 12.34 -0.28
C ASN A 110 6.22 12.47 -1.05
N HIS A 111 6.33 11.85 -2.23
CA HIS A 111 7.58 11.78 -2.98
C HIS A 111 8.07 13.18 -3.40
N ASP A 112 9.38 13.42 -3.31
CA ASP A 112 9.96 14.73 -3.62
C ASP A 112 9.79 15.12 -5.08
N ASP A 113 9.81 14.15 -6.00
CA ASP A 113 9.55 14.34 -7.43
C ASP A 113 8.08 14.62 -7.79
N ARG A 114 7.21 14.79 -6.79
CA ARG A 114 5.83 15.23 -7.04
C ARG A 114 5.87 16.66 -7.55
N ILE A 115 5.22 16.90 -8.68
CA ILE A 115 5.08 18.25 -9.25
C ILE A 115 4.30 19.12 -8.25
N LYS A 116 4.95 20.17 -7.73
CA LYS A 116 4.36 21.06 -6.72
C LYS A 116 3.78 22.33 -7.34
N ASN A 117 4.44 22.86 -8.36
CA ASN A 117 4.09 24.12 -9.02
C ASN A 117 4.27 23.98 -10.54
N ALA A 118 3.67 24.91 -11.31
CA ALA A 118 3.77 24.91 -12.77
C ALA A 118 5.21 25.11 -13.29
N ASP A 119 6.06 25.78 -12.52
CA ASP A 119 7.46 26.09 -12.89
C ASP A 119 8.45 24.99 -12.46
N ASP A 120 7.96 23.85 -11.97
CA ASP A 120 8.81 22.76 -11.49
C ASP A 120 9.66 22.17 -12.63
N PRO A 121 10.99 22.06 -12.52
CA PRO A 121 11.84 21.49 -13.58
C PRO A 121 11.46 20.05 -13.95
N LEU A 122 10.78 19.31 -13.08
CA LEU A 122 10.24 17.98 -13.39
C LEU A 122 9.04 18.04 -14.35
N PHE A 123 8.29 19.14 -14.37
CA PHE A 123 7.20 19.37 -15.32
C PHE A 123 7.72 19.43 -16.76
N GLU A 124 8.79 20.19 -17.00
CA GLU A 124 9.42 20.30 -18.33
C GLU A 124 10.15 19.01 -18.73
N ARG A 125 10.81 18.31 -17.79
CA ARG A 125 11.41 16.99 -18.06
C ARG A 125 10.38 15.94 -18.46
N ARG A 126 9.17 15.98 -17.87
CA ARG A 126 8.08 15.09 -18.27
C ARG A 126 7.53 15.43 -19.65
N LYS A 127 7.40 16.72 -20.01
CA LYS A 127 7.03 17.12 -21.39
C LYS A 127 8.04 16.58 -22.41
N ALA A 128 9.33 16.73 -22.14
CA ALA A 128 10.40 16.24 -23.02
C ALA A 128 10.34 14.72 -23.21
N ASN A 129 10.07 13.96 -22.13
CA ASN A 129 9.96 12.49 -22.20
C ASN A 129 8.60 11.99 -22.73
N SER A 130 7.53 12.78 -22.64
CA SER A 130 6.24 12.46 -23.28
C SER A 130 6.22 12.73 -24.79
N GLY A 131 7.22 13.44 -25.31
CA GLY A 131 7.39 13.70 -26.74
C GLY A 131 7.84 12.49 -27.57
N ASP A 132 8.26 11.39 -26.93
CA ASP A 132 8.78 10.19 -27.61
C ASP A 132 7.75 9.05 -27.75
N LEU A 133 6.52 9.25 -27.25
CA LEU A 133 5.35 8.41 -27.57
C LEU A 133 4.58 8.91 -28.81
N GLY A 134 5.17 9.86 -29.55
CA GLY A 134 4.61 10.49 -30.75
C GLY A 134 5.09 9.93 -32.09
N ARG A 135 5.41 8.63 -32.18
CA ARG A 135 5.49 7.92 -33.48
C ARG A 135 4.56 6.72 -33.48
N GLY A 136 3.30 7.00 -33.74
CA GLY A 136 2.24 6.04 -33.91
C GLY A 136 0.95 6.73 -34.32
N ASP A 137 1.01 7.49 -35.42
CA ASP A 137 -0.19 7.75 -36.22
C ASP A 137 -0.90 6.40 -36.48
N GLN A 138 -2.24 6.44 -36.42
CA GLN A 138 -3.21 5.36 -36.69
C GLN A 138 -3.65 4.51 -35.48
N ILE A 139 -4.66 5.00 -34.75
CA ILE A 139 -5.88 4.25 -34.39
C ILE A 139 -6.92 5.20 -33.77
N CYS A 140 -7.44 6.11 -34.60
CA CYS A 140 -8.82 6.58 -34.46
C CYS A 140 -9.51 6.28 -35.78
N GLY A 141 -10.22 5.15 -35.78
CA GLY A 141 -11.08 4.60 -36.81
C GLY A 141 -11.92 3.51 -36.17
#